data_AF-A0A645EEV6-F1
#
_entry.id   AF-A0A645EEV6-F1
#
_cell.length_a   1.000
_cell.length_b   1.000
_cell.length_c   1.000
_cell.angle_alpha   90.00
_cell.angle_beta   90.00
_cell.angle_gamma   90.00
#
_symmetry.space_group_name_H-M   'P 1'
#
loop_
_entity.id
_entity.type
_entity.pdbx_description
1 polymer ?
#
loop_
_entity_poly.entity_id
_entity_poly.type
_entity_poly.pdbx_seq_one_letter_code
_entity_poly.pdbx_strand_id
1 'polypeptide(L)'
;MGVFENEKFAHGTIGICKAITSQKNAFSVIGGGDSAAAAIQFGFKKKFSHISTGGGASLEMIENDGHLPGIDIIQDDEKSESNA
;
A
#
# COMPACT_ATOMS: atom_id res chain seq x y z
N MET A 1 -11.25 1.82 -12.41
CA MET A 1 -11.25 0.53 -11.69
C MET A 1 -11.84 -0.54 -12.61
N GLY A 2 -11.32 -1.76 -12.57
CA GLY A 2 -11.76 -2.88 -13.43
C GLY A 2 -10.77 -4.04 -13.42
N VAL A 3 -11.08 -5.09 -14.19
CA VAL A 3 -10.23 -6.27 -14.41
C VAL A 3 -9.05 -5.86 -15.30
N PHE A 4 -8.00 -5.30 -14.69
CA PHE A 4 -6.91 -4.63 -15.40
C PHE A 4 -6.01 -5.58 -16.18
N GLU A 5 -6.08 -6.87 -15.88
CA GLU A 5 -5.43 -7.96 -16.60
C GLU A 5 -5.97 -8.09 -18.03
N ASN A 6 -7.19 -7.61 -18.27
CA ASN A 6 -7.76 -7.50 -19.61
C ASN A 6 -7.63 -6.05 -20.10
N GLU A 7 -6.88 -5.86 -21.19
CA GLU A 7 -6.59 -4.53 -21.75
C GLU A 7 -7.85 -3.70 -22.02
N LYS A 8 -8.97 -4.33 -22.43
CA LYS A 8 -10.25 -3.65 -22.68
C LYS A 8 -10.81 -2.95 -21.44
N PHE A 9 -10.45 -3.43 -20.26
CA PHE A 9 -10.94 -2.94 -18.96
C PHE A 9 -9.84 -2.27 -18.11
N ALA A 10 -8.60 -2.21 -18.60
CA ALA A 10 -7.45 -1.63 -17.88
C ALA A 10 -7.46 -0.10 -17.78
N HIS A 11 -8.11 0.59 -18.72
CA HIS A 11 -8.09 2.05 -18.80
C HIS A 11 -8.53 2.74 -17.50
N GLY A 12 -9.53 2.18 -16.82
CA GLY A 12 -10.00 2.72 -15.55
C GLY A 12 -8.94 2.63 -14.45
N THR A 13 -8.16 1.55 -14.39
CA THR A 13 -7.11 1.36 -13.37
C THR A 13 -5.90 2.25 -13.65
N ILE A 14 -5.53 2.38 -14.93
CA ILE A 14 -4.48 3.32 -15.37
C ILE A 14 -4.88 4.77 -15.05
N GLY A 15 -6.15 5.14 -15.27
CA GLY A 15 -6.68 6.47 -14.96
C GLY A 15 -6.52 6.83 -13.49
N ILE A 16 -6.85 5.91 -12.58
CA ILE A 16 -6.66 6.09 -11.13
C ILE A 16 -5.17 6.23 -10.77
N CYS A 17 -4.31 5.37 -11.32
CA CYS A 17 -2.86 5.48 -11.08
C CYS A 17 -2.32 6.86 -11.50
N LYS A 18 -2.74 7.38 -12.66
CA LYS A 18 -2.38 8.73 -13.11
C LYS A 18 -2.93 9.82 -12.18
N ALA A 19 -4.17 9.70 -11.74
CA ALA A 19 -4.82 10.69 -10.88
C ALA A 19 -4.17 10.79 -9.50
N ILE A 20 -3.76 9.66 -8.91
CA ILE A 20 -3.07 9.64 -7.62
C ILE A 20 -1.65 10.17 -7.78
N THR A 21 -0.90 9.66 -8.76
CA THR A 21 0.53 10.01 -8.93
C THR A 21 0.76 11.42 -9.47
N SER A 22 -0.27 12.13 -9.92
CA SER A 22 -0.19 13.55 -10.29
C SER A 22 -0.29 14.50 -9.10
N GLN A 23 -0.70 14.02 -7.91
CA GLN A 23 -0.84 14.85 -6.71
C GLN A 23 0.53 15.18 -6.11
N LYS A 24 1.00 16.41 -6.33
CA LYS A 24 2.35 16.85 -5.89
C LYS A 24 2.50 16.97 -4.36
N ASN A 25 1.39 17.23 -3.66
CA ASN A 25 1.39 17.55 -2.22
C ASN A 25 0.74 16.45 -1.37
N ALA A 26 0.61 15.24 -1.92
CA ALA A 26 0.03 14.10 -1.22
C ALA A 26 1.07 13.00 -1.05
N PHE A 27 1.18 12.45 0.16
CA PHE A 27 1.87 11.20 0.37
C PHE A 27 0.97 10.07 -0.14
N SER A 28 1.43 9.34 -1.14
CA SER A 28 0.64 8.29 -1.79
C SER A 28 1.13 6.92 -1.38
N VAL A 29 0.23 6.14 -0.78
CA VAL A 29 0.46 4.74 -0.44
C VAL A 29 -0.42 3.88 -1.33
N ILE A 30 0.17 2.84 -1.93
CA ILE A 30 -0.58 1.79 -2.59
C ILE A 30 -0.29 0.44 -1.92
N GLY A 31 -1.34 -0.28 -1.59
CA GLY A 31 -1.29 -1.57 -0.91
C GLY A 31 -2.37 -2.51 -1.42
N GLY A 32 -2.29 -3.78 -1.03
CA GLY A 32 -3.03 -4.89 -1.65
C GLY A 32 -2.29 -5.43 -2.87
N GLY A 33 -2.25 -6.77 -2.99
CA GLY A 33 -1.46 -7.47 -4.01
C GLY A 33 -1.77 -7.00 -5.43
N ASP A 34 -3.05 -6.94 -5.79
CA ASP A 34 -3.50 -6.58 -7.13
C ASP A 34 -3.23 -5.10 -7.46
N SER A 35 -3.49 -4.20 -6.51
CA SER A 35 -3.22 -2.77 -6.67
C SER A 35 -1.72 -2.51 -6.88
N ALA A 36 -0.87 -3.13 -6.05
CA ALA A 36 0.58 -3.03 -6.19
C ALA A 36 1.06 -3.61 -7.53
N ALA A 37 0.52 -4.76 -7.94
CA ALA A 37 0.82 -5.38 -9.23
C ALA A 37 0.44 -4.46 -10.40
N ALA A 38 -0.75 -3.86 -10.39
CA ALA A 38 -1.19 -2.93 -11.42
C ALA A 38 -0.25 -1.71 -11.53
N ALA A 39 0.14 -1.10 -10.41
CA ALA A 39 1.07 0.03 -10.43
C ALA A 39 2.45 -0.33 -10.98
N ILE A 40 2.94 -1.55 -10.71
CA ILE A 40 4.20 -2.05 -11.27
C ILE A 40 4.05 -2.30 -12.77
N GLN A 41 3.02 -3.05 -13.18
CA GLN A 41 2.76 -3.42 -14.57
C GLN A 41 2.64 -2.18 -15.49
N PHE A 42 1.95 -1.13 -15.03
CA PHE A 42 1.75 0.08 -15.82
C PHE A 42 2.83 1.16 -15.62
N GLY A 43 3.94 0.83 -14.93
CA GLY A 43 5.10 1.72 -14.82
C GLY A 43 4.96 2.88 -13.83
N PHE A 44 4.03 2.78 -12.88
CA PHE A 44 3.83 3.78 -11.81
C PHE A 44 4.64 3.50 -10.55
N LYS A 45 5.42 2.39 -10.50
CA LYS A 45 6.18 1.97 -9.31
C LYS A 45 6.94 3.11 -8.61
N LYS A 46 7.70 3.89 -9.39
CA LYS A 46 8.54 4.98 -8.85
C LYS A 46 7.78 6.29 -8.61
N LYS A 47 6.48 6.35 -8.90
CA LYS A 47 5.65 7.54 -8.80
C LYS A 47 4.75 7.55 -7.55
N PHE A 48 4.53 6.38 -6.94
CA PHE A 48 3.94 6.30 -5.60
C PHE A 48 5.01 6.60 -4.54
N SER A 49 4.60 7.23 -3.45
CA SER A 49 5.51 7.54 -2.33
C SER A 49 5.90 6.28 -1.57
N HIS A 50 4.96 5.33 -1.42
CA HIS A 50 5.21 4.02 -0.83
C HIS A 50 4.37 2.94 -1.52
N ILE A 51 4.98 1.78 -1.74
CA ILE A 51 4.30 0.56 -2.17
C ILE A 51 4.43 -0.46 -1.06
N SER A 52 3.30 -0.80 -0.44
CA SER A 52 3.28 -1.85 0.55
C SER A 52 3.27 -3.23 -0.13
N THR A 53 4.17 -4.10 0.31
CA THR A 53 4.17 -5.53 -0.01
C THR A 53 3.53 -6.38 1.07
N GLY A 54 2.94 -5.78 2.11
CA GLY A 54 2.35 -6.48 3.25
C GLY A 54 1.06 -7.24 2.92
N GLY A 55 0.46 -7.00 1.74
CA GLY A 55 -0.75 -7.70 1.30
C GLY A 55 -1.86 -7.56 2.34
N GLY A 56 -2.33 -8.70 2.88
CA GLY A 56 -3.33 -8.75 3.94
C GLY A 56 -2.90 -8.04 5.23
N ALA A 57 -1.62 -8.11 5.62
CA ALA A 57 -1.13 -7.45 6.83
C ALA A 57 -1.27 -5.92 6.76
N SER A 58 -1.18 -5.33 5.56
CA SER A 58 -1.42 -3.89 5.40
C SER A 58 -2.89 -3.50 5.51
N LEU A 59 -3.80 -4.38 5.11
CA LEU A 59 -5.24 -4.17 5.31
C LEU A 59 -5.58 -4.32 6.79
N GLU A 60 -5.10 -5.40 7.43
CA GLU A 60 -5.29 -5.66 8.85
C GLU A 60 -4.76 -4.51 9.72
N MET A 61 -3.60 -3.95 9.37
CA MET A 61 -3.04 -2.78 10.06
C MET A 61 -3.95 -1.54 9.93
N ILE A 62 -4.61 -1.33 8.79
CA ILE A 62 -5.53 -0.20 8.59
C ILE A 62 -6.86 -0.46 9.31
N GLU A 63 -7.32 -1.71 9.33
CA GLU A 63 -8.57 -2.14 9.97
C GLU A 63 -8.48 -2.13 11.50
N ASN A 64 -7.29 -2.34 12.07
CA ASN A 64 -7.06 -2.44 13.50
C ASN A 64 -6.25 -1.27 14.09
N ASP A 65 -6.41 -0.05 13.57
CA ASP A 65 -5.77 1.18 14.09
C ASP A 65 -4.24 1.07 14.28
N GLY A 66 -3.57 0.31 13.41
CA GLY A 66 -2.12 0.10 13.44
C GLY A 66 -1.66 -1.14 14.20
N HIS A 67 -2.56 -1.87 14.85
CA HIS A 67 -2.21 -3.10 15.59
C HIS A 67 -2.00 -4.28 14.66
N LEU A 68 -0.92 -5.02 14.94
CA LEU A 68 -0.61 -6.30 14.33
C LEU A 68 0.12 -7.13 15.39
N PRO A 69 -0.27 -8.40 15.67
CA PRO A 69 0.32 -9.17 16.76
C PRO A 69 1.86 -9.28 16.71
N GLY A 70 2.42 -9.38 15.49
CA GLY A 70 3.87 -9.44 15.30
C GLY A 70 4.59 -8.10 15.49
N ILE A 71 3.90 -6.97 15.37
CA ILE A 71 4.44 -5.64 15.64
C ILE A 71 4.27 -5.27 17.12
N ASP A 72 3.12 -5.59 17.71
CA ASP A 72 2.80 -5.28 19.10
C ASP A 72 3.83 -5.90 20.05
N ILE A 73 4.20 -7.17 19.83
CA ILE A 73 5.21 -7.85 20.67
C ILE A 73 6.58 -7.17 20.63
N ILE A 74 7.00 -6.63 19.47
CA ILE A 74 8.28 -5.94 19.32
C ILE A 74 8.24 -4.59 20.04
N GLN A 75 7.12 -3.88 19.95
CA GLN A 75 6.95 -2.57 20.61
C GLN A 75 6.87 -2.68 22.14
N ASP A 76 6.30 -3.77 22.66
CA ASP A 76 6.25 -4.02 24.10
C ASP A 76 7.66 -4.33 24.65
N ASP A 77 8.48 -5.07 23.91
CA ASP A 77 9.88 -5.34 24.26
C ASP A 77 10.71 -4.03 24.30
N GLU A 78 10.59 -3.13 23.31
CA GLU A 78 11.31 -1.84 23.31
C GLU A 78 10.93 -0.93 24.50
N LYS A 79 9.66 -0.96 24.93
CA LYS A 79 9.21 -0.22 26.13
C LYS A 79 9.75 -0.82 27.42
N SER A 80 10.00 -2.12 27.45
CA SER A 80 10.61 -2.79 28.61
C SER A 80 12.09 -2.47 28.75
N GLU A 81 12.82 -2.37 27.63
CA GLU A 81 14.26 -2.06 27.62
C GLU A 81 14.57 -0.57 27.86
N SER A 82 13.71 0.36 27.41
CA SER A 82 13.89 1.80 27.66
C SER A 82 13.58 2.25 29.09
N ASN A 83 12.95 1.39 29.89
CA ASN A 83 12.65 1.62 31.31
C ASN A 83 13.59 0.83 32.25
N ALA A 84 14.61 0.15 31.71
CA ALA A 84 15.66 -0.56 32.45
C ALA A 84 16.96 0.26 32.47
#